data_AF-A0A9D2R331-F1
#
_entry.id   AF-A0A9D2R331-F1
#
_cell.length_a   1.000
_cell.length_b   1.000
_cell.length_c   1.000
_cell.angle_alpha   90.00
_cell.angle_beta   90.00
_cell.angle_gamma   90.00
#
_symmetry.space_group_name_H-M   'P 1'
#
loop_
_entity.id
_entity.type
_entity.pdbx_description
1 polymer ?
#
loop_
_entity_poly.entity_id
_entity_poly.type
_entity_poly.pdbx_seq_one_letter_code
_entity_poly.pdbx_strand_id
1 'polypeptide(L)'
;MRKYRTAFWVGVSNSMEYRFDFFMGLLGTVFPIVMQVFIWLSMYSESGGEKLYGYTFPQMLLYVVVAGAVSKFTATGVEYAVNEDIHSGGIAKYLVKPVNYIGFRLCDALGNRFSAMVTMAALTAAAVGVLFFAVDFRVSFVSVLLFFPALILAAILNFFLFFCISMLAFWLTEIGNFFHAMSVVIMVMSGGVFPVSVFGSAYEAIAAYLPLAYTINEPIRILAGAVPAAEAVRVIAAQLIWILLLSALSRILWIRGLKKYVAVGG
;
A
#
# COMPACT_ATOMS: atom_id res chain seq x y z
N MET A 1 -25.82 3.34 -3.14
CA MET A 1 -25.33 1.97 -3.43
C MET A 1 -25.02 1.74 -4.91
N ARG A 2 -25.98 1.83 -5.85
CA ARG A 2 -25.75 1.51 -7.28
C ARG A 2 -24.58 2.27 -7.93
N LYS A 3 -24.40 3.56 -7.60
CA LYS A 3 -23.34 4.42 -8.14
C LYS A 3 -21.92 3.97 -7.72
N TYR A 4 -21.69 3.73 -6.43
CA TYR A 4 -20.41 3.25 -5.90
C TYR A 4 -20.07 1.85 -6.41
N ARG A 5 -21.08 0.98 -6.53
CA ARG A 5 -20.91 -0.34 -7.14
C ARG A 5 -20.49 -0.23 -8.61
N THR A 6 -21.07 0.73 -9.34
CA THR A 6 -20.67 1.00 -10.74
C THR A 6 -19.24 1.50 -10.81
N ALA A 7 -18.84 2.43 -9.95
CA ALA A 7 -17.45 2.93 -9.90
C ALA A 7 -16.45 1.80 -9.63
N PHE A 8 -16.76 0.92 -8.67
CA PHE A 8 -15.96 -0.28 -8.42
C PHE A 8 -15.87 -1.18 -9.66
N TRP A 9 -16.99 -1.49 -10.32
CA TRP A 9 -16.98 -2.33 -11.53
C TRP A 9 -16.26 -1.71 -12.72
N VAL A 10 -16.33 -0.39 -12.88
CA VAL A 10 -15.54 0.33 -13.88
C VAL A 10 -14.05 0.17 -13.57
N GLY A 11 -13.66 0.34 -12.30
CA GLY A 11 -12.29 0.08 -11.87
C GLY A 11 -11.86 -1.37 -12.12
N VAL A 12 -12.72 -2.36 -11.85
CA VAL A 12 -12.43 -3.77 -12.18
C VAL A 12 -12.24 -3.96 -13.68
N SER A 13 -13.11 -3.36 -14.51
CA SER A 13 -13.00 -3.43 -15.97
C SER A 13 -11.68 -2.84 -16.46
N ASN A 14 -11.31 -1.65 -15.97
CA ASN A 14 -10.02 -1.02 -16.27
C ASN A 14 -8.85 -1.93 -15.85
N SER A 15 -8.91 -2.49 -14.64
CA SER A 15 -7.91 -3.44 -14.15
C SER A 15 -7.74 -4.66 -15.05
N MET A 16 -8.84 -5.16 -15.62
CA MET A 16 -8.83 -6.31 -16.53
C MET A 16 -8.37 -5.96 -17.94
N GLU A 17 -8.56 -4.72 -18.38
CA GLU A 17 -8.08 -4.20 -19.67
C GLU A 17 -6.56 -4.00 -19.62
N TYR A 18 -6.07 -3.29 -18.60
CA TYR A 18 -4.65 -2.99 -18.40
C TYR A 18 -3.91 -4.07 -17.59
N ARG A 19 -4.35 -5.33 -17.67
CA ARG A 19 -3.73 -6.45 -16.95
C ARG A 19 -2.24 -6.62 -17.30
N PHE A 20 -1.87 -6.31 -18.54
CA PHE A 20 -0.50 -6.41 -19.02
C PHE A 20 0.43 -5.41 -18.36
N ASP A 21 -0.04 -4.18 -18.12
CA ASP A 21 0.72 -3.16 -17.39
C ASP A 21 1.00 -3.60 -15.95
N PHE A 22 0.04 -4.27 -15.33
CA PHE A 22 0.24 -4.88 -14.03
C PHE A 22 1.28 -6.01 -14.06
N PHE A 23 1.20 -6.93 -15.02
CA PHE A 23 2.21 -7.99 -15.19
C PHE A 23 3.61 -7.44 -15.48
N MET A 24 3.73 -6.44 -16.36
CA MET A 24 4.99 -5.75 -16.63
C MET A 24 5.49 -5.02 -15.38
N GLY A 25 4.59 -4.41 -14.63
CA GLY A 25 4.89 -3.79 -13.34
C GLY A 25 5.42 -4.78 -12.29
N LEU A 26 4.95 -6.04 -12.32
CA LEU A 26 5.46 -7.13 -11.48
C LEU A 26 6.81 -7.66 -11.96
N LEU A 27 7.01 -7.81 -13.28
CA LEU A 27 8.33 -8.18 -13.80
C LEU A 27 9.40 -7.18 -13.38
N GLY A 28 9.04 -5.89 -13.31
CA GLY A 28 9.91 -4.85 -12.76
C GLY A 28 10.30 -5.03 -11.29
N THR A 29 9.57 -5.83 -10.50
CA THR A 29 9.94 -6.10 -9.09
C THR A 29 10.84 -7.32 -8.93
N VAL A 30 11.00 -8.16 -9.96
CA VAL A 30 11.83 -9.38 -9.89
C VAL A 30 13.29 -9.02 -9.63
N PHE A 31 13.84 -8.06 -10.37
CA PHE A 31 15.25 -7.68 -10.22
C PHE A 31 15.57 -7.13 -8.81
N PRO A 32 14.81 -6.16 -8.25
CA PRO A 32 14.98 -5.74 -6.86
C PRO A 32 14.87 -6.87 -5.85
N ILE A 33 13.93 -7.81 -6.03
CA ILE A 33 13.77 -8.96 -5.13
C ILE A 33 15.01 -9.86 -5.18
N VAL A 34 15.50 -10.20 -6.38
CA VAL A 34 16.71 -11.03 -6.54
C VAL A 34 17.92 -10.37 -5.90
N MET A 35 18.11 -9.07 -6.11
CA MET A 35 19.18 -8.30 -5.47
C MET A 35 19.09 -8.36 -3.94
N GLN A 36 17.89 -8.17 -3.38
CA GLN A 36 17.64 -8.27 -1.94
C GLN A 36 17.96 -9.67 -1.41
N VAL A 37 17.55 -10.73 -2.11
CA VAL A 37 17.84 -12.12 -1.71
C VAL A 37 19.35 -12.34 -1.59
N PHE A 38 20.16 -11.86 -2.53
CA PHE A 38 21.62 -11.97 -2.44
C PHE A 38 22.23 -11.16 -1.29
N ILE A 39 21.72 -9.94 -1.04
CA ILE A 39 22.16 -9.11 0.08
C ILE A 39 21.90 -9.86 1.40
N TRP A 40 20.67 -10.33 1.61
CA TRP A 40 20.33 -11.05 2.84
C TRP A 40 21.05 -12.38 2.96
N LEU A 41 21.26 -13.12 1.86
CA LEU A 41 22.04 -14.35 1.88
C LEU A 41 23.46 -14.09 2.40
N SER A 42 24.12 -13.02 1.92
CA SER A 42 25.46 -12.64 2.37
C SER A 42 25.45 -12.30 3.87
N MET A 43 24.54 -11.44 4.31
CA MET A 43 24.47 -11.00 5.70
C MET A 43 24.21 -12.15 6.69
N TYR A 44 23.27 -13.04 6.38
CA TYR A 44 22.95 -14.19 7.24
C TYR A 44 24.05 -15.27 7.22
N SER A 45 24.82 -15.38 6.12
CA SER A 45 25.95 -16.31 6.05
C SER A 45 27.10 -15.90 6.96
N GLU A 46 27.30 -14.59 7.15
CA GLU A 46 28.31 -14.04 8.05
C GLU A 46 27.86 -14.02 9.52
N SER A 47 26.56 -13.89 9.78
CA SER A 47 25.99 -13.82 11.13
C SER A 47 25.81 -15.18 11.83
N GLY A 48 26.34 -16.27 11.26
CA GLY A 48 26.28 -17.61 11.86
C GLY A 48 24.86 -18.20 11.98
N GLY A 49 23.88 -17.68 11.23
CA GLY A 49 22.50 -18.18 11.24
C GLY A 49 21.61 -17.65 12.37
N GLU A 50 22.05 -16.68 13.17
CA GLU A 50 21.21 -16.02 14.17
C GLU A 50 20.14 -15.10 13.55
N LYS A 51 19.15 -14.70 14.37
CA LYS A 51 18.12 -13.73 13.96
C LYS A 51 18.73 -12.34 13.77
N LEU A 52 18.72 -11.83 12.53
CA LEU A 52 19.04 -10.44 12.23
C LEU A 52 17.76 -9.59 12.25
N TYR A 53 17.81 -8.45 12.94
CA TYR A 53 16.70 -7.48 13.02
C TYR A 53 15.35 -8.07 13.45
N GLY A 54 15.36 -9.16 14.23
CA GLY A 54 14.18 -9.87 14.70
C GLY A 54 13.65 -10.97 13.77
N TYR A 55 14.26 -11.19 12.60
CA TYR A 55 13.83 -12.16 11.60
C TYR A 55 14.81 -13.32 11.46
N THR A 56 14.30 -14.53 11.28
CA THR A 56 15.11 -15.62 10.71
C THR A 56 15.27 -15.43 9.21
N PHE A 57 16.25 -16.09 8.60
CA PHE A 57 16.48 -15.99 7.16
C PHE A 57 15.22 -16.30 6.31
N PRO A 58 14.45 -17.39 6.57
CA PRO A 58 13.20 -17.63 5.83
C PRO A 58 12.15 -16.53 6.02
N GLN A 59 12.05 -15.94 7.22
CA GLN A 59 11.12 -14.83 7.45
C GLN A 59 11.53 -13.57 6.68
N MET A 60 12.83 -13.29 6.60
CA MET A 60 13.36 -12.16 5.82
C MET A 60 13.13 -12.36 4.32
N LEU A 61 13.34 -13.58 3.80
CA LEU A 61 13.04 -13.90 2.39
C LEU A 61 11.56 -13.72 2.07
N LEU A 62 10.67 -14.23 2.94
CA LEU A 62 9.24 -14.01 2.77
C LEU A 62 8.92 -12.52 2.79
N TYR A 63 9.51 -11.76 3.72
CA TYR A 63 9.29 -10.32 3.83
C TYR A 63 9.59 -9.61 2.51
N VAL A 64 10.80 -9.80 1.98
CA VAL A 64 11.26 -9.11 0.76
C VAL A 64 10.39 -9.46 -0.45
N VAL A 65 10.07 -10.74 -0.64
CA VAL A 65 9.25 -11.18 -1.78
C VAL A 65 7.84 -10.60 -1.69
N VAL A 66 7.24 -10.65 -0.49
CA VAL A 66 5.89 -10.14 -0.27
C VAL A 66 5.84 -8.61 -0.24
N ALA A 67 6.92 -7.92 0.17
CA ALA A 67 6.98 -6.46 0.22
C ALA A 67 6.78 -5.83 -1.15
N GLY A 68 7.53 -6.25 -2.17
CA GLY A 68 7.35 -5.74 -3.53
C GLY A 68 5.93 -5.96 -4.04
N ALA A 69 5.34 -7.10 -3.65
CA ALA A 69 3.99 -7.48 -3.99
C ALA A 69 2.96 -6.54 -3.33
N VAL A 70 2.99 -6.45 -1.99
CA VAL A 70 2.13 -5.60 -1.17
C VAL A 70 2.23 -4.14 -1.61
N SER A 71 3.42 -3.63 -1.91
CA SER A 71 3.60 -2.25 -2.40
C SER A 71 2.88 -1.98 -3.72
N LYS A 72 2.87 -2.94 -4.65
CA LYS A 72 2.10 -2.80 -5.92
C LYS A 72 0.59 -2.85 -5.69
N PHE A 73 0.16 -3.64 -4.71
CA PHE A 73 -1.26 -3.73 -4.34
C PHE A 73 -1.77 -2.47 -3.66
N THR A 74 -1.00 -1.91 -2.73
CA THR A 74 -1.41 -0.74 -1.94
C THR A 74 -1.25 0.57 -2.70
N ALA A 75 -0.32 0.67 -3.66
CA ALA A 75 -0.22 1.82 -4.54
C ALA A 75 -1.56 2.06 -5.23
N THR A 76 -2.22 3.20 -5.03
CA THR A 76 -3.56 3.44 -5.60
C THR A 76 -3.52 4.29 -6.86
N GLY A 77 -2.56 5.21 -6.99
CA GLY A 77 -2.48 6.18 -8.09
C GLY A 77 -3.54 7.28 -8.01
N VAL A 78 -4.23 7.38 -6.87
CA VAL A 78 -5.30 8.36 -6.65
C VAL A 78 -4.77 9.79 -6.76
N GLU A 79 -3.52 9.99 -6.38
CA GLU A 79 -2.86 11.29 -6.39
C GLU A 79 -2.77 11.90 -7.78
N TYR A 80 -2.45 11.10 -8.79
CA TYR A 80 -2.41 11.53 -10.18
C TYR A 80 -3.82 11.78 -10.72
N ALA A 81 -4.76 10.87 -10.46
CA ALA A 81 -6.14 10.99 -10.93
C ALA A 81 -6.88 12.19 -10.33
N VAL A 82 -6.63 12.49 -9.04
CA VAL A 82 -7.18 13.68 -8.38
C VAL A 82 -6.54 14.93 -8.95
N ASN A 83 -5.22 14.95 -9.09
CA ASN A 83 -4.51 16.10 -9.65
C ASN A 83 -4.97 16.46 -11.06
N GLU A 84 -5.15 15.46 -11.92
CA GLU A 84 -5.71 15.62 -13.26
C GLU A 84 -7.13 16.20 -13.20
N ASP A 85 -8.01 15.65 -12.36
CA ASP A 85 -9.36 16.17 -12.19
C ASP A 85 -9.37 17.65 -11.70
N ILE A 86 -8.42 18.06 -10.86
CA ILE A 86 -8.31 19.45 -10.38
C ILE A 86 -7.87 20.37 -11.52
N HIS A 87 -6.75 20.04 -12.17
CA HIS A 87 -6.11 20.92 -13.15
C HIS A 87 -6.87 20.99 -14.48
N SER A 88 -7.54 19.90 -14.88
CA SER A 88 -8.35 19.85 -16.11
C SER A 88 -9.74 20.48 -15.97
N GLY A 89 -10.13 20.93 -14.78
CA GLY A 89 -11.51 21.34 -14.51
C GLY A 89 -12.48 20.17 -14.27
N GLY A 90 -12.00 18.93 -14.42
CA GLY A 90 -12.78 17.69 -14.34
C GLY A 90 -13.53 17.48 -13.03
N ILE A 91 -13.12 18.11 -11.92
CA ILE A 91 -13.83 18.08 -10.63
C ILE A 91 -15.28 18.58 -10.77
N ALA A 92 -15.55 19.55 -11.64
CA ALA A 92 -16.86 20.19 -11.75
C ALA A 92 -18.00 19.18 -11.98
N LYS A 93 -17.74 18.13 -12.78
CA LYS A 93 -18.73 17.06 -13.08
C LYS A 93 -19.15 16.27 -11.84
N TYR A 94 -18.30 16.19 -10.81
CA TYR A 94 -18.59 15.51 -9.56
C TYR A 94 -19.29 16.42 -8.56
N LEU A 95 -19.05 17.74 -8.62
CA LEU A 95 -19.70 18.71 -7.72
C LEU A 95 -21.19 18.87 -8.02
N VAL A 96 -21.59 18.77 -9.29
CA VAL A 96 -22.99 18.88 -9.71
C VAL A 96 -23.79 17.58 -9.56
N LYS A 97 -23.10 16.44 -9.38
CA LYS A 97 -23.73 15.13 -9.22
C LYS A 97 -23.90 14.80 -7.73
N PRO A 98 -24.99 14.14 -7.32
CA PRO A 98 -25.15 13.66 -5.94
C PRO A 98 -24.31 12.40 -5.72
N VAL A 99 -22.98 12.58 -5.71
CA VAL A 99 -21.94 11.57 -5.53
C VAL A 99 -20.85 12.15 -4.63
N ASN A 100 -20.45 11.43 -3.58
CA ASN A 100 -19.30 11.82 -2.78
C ASN A 100 -18.02 11.51 -3.57
N TYR A 101 -17.23 12.53 -3.90
CA TYR A 101 -16.01 12.38 -4.70
C TYR A 101 -14.97 11.46 -4.04
N ILE A 102 -14.74 11.63 -2.73
CA ILE A 102 -13.79 10.80 -1.97
C ILE A 102 -14.20 9.32 -2.00
N GLY A 103 -15.48 9.04 -1.72
CA GLY A 103 -16.04 7.69 -1.76
C GLY A 103 -16.04 7.09 -3.17
N PHE A 104 -16.28 7.90 -4.19
CA PHE A 104 -16.18 7.47 -5.59
C PHE A 104 -14.74 7.05 -5.93
N ARG A 105 -13.76 7.89 -5.62
CA ARG A 105 -12.34 7.60 -5.86
C ARG A 105 -11.83 6.41 -5.06
N LEU A 106 -12.33 6.22 -3.83
CA LEU A 106 -12.00 5.03 -3.03
C LEU A 106 -12.54 3.75 -3.69
N CYS A 107 -13.80 3.74 -4.14
CA CYS A 107 -14.37 2.58 -4.82
C CYS A 107 -13.68 2.28 -6.15
N ASP A 108 -13.37 3.32 -6.93
CA ASP A 108 -12.60 3.21 -8.17
C ASP A 108 -11.20 2.64 -7.91
N ALA A 109 -10.47 3.18 -6.93
CA ALA A 109 -9.15 2.69 -6.53
C ALA A 109 -9.19 1.21 -6.09
N LEU A 110 -10.15 0.82 -5.24
CA LEU A 110 -10.30 -0.58 -4.80
C LEU A 110 -10.66 -1.51 -5.97
N GLY A 111 -11.51 -1.07 -6.90
CA GLY A 111 -11.85 -1.82 -8.11
C GLY A 111 -10.64 -2.04 -9.02
N ASN A 112 -9.84 -0.99 -9.23
CA ASN A 112 -8.62 -1.05 -10.04
C ASN A 112 -7.57 -2.04 -9.48
N ARG A 113 -7.66 -2.40 -8.19
CA ARG A 113 -6.75 -3.36 -7.53
C ARG A 113 -7.27 -4.79 -7.49
N PHE A 114 -8.41 -5.08 -8.11
CA PHE A 114 -8.97 -6.42 -8.08
C PHE A 114 -8.07 -7.47 -8.77
N SER A 115 -7.56 -7.19 -9.98
CA SER A 115 -6.63 -8.09 -10.67
C SER A 115 -5.31 -8.26 -9.90
N ALA A 116 -4.85 -7.18 -9.25
CA ALA A 116 -3.70 -7.19 -8.39
C ALA A 116 -3.92 -8.10 -7.16
N MET A 117 -5.11 -8.11 -6.56
CA MET A 117 -5.43 -8.96 -5.41
C MET A 117 -5.25 -10.45 -5.72
N VAL A 118 -5.75 -10.90 -6.87
CA VAL A 118 -5.65 -12.31 -7.29
C VAL A 118 -4.19 -12.69 -7.52
N THR A 119 -3.45 -11.85 -8.24
CA THR A 119 -2.04 -12.12 -8.53
C THR A 119 -1.18 -12.06 -7.27
N MET A 120 -1.48 -11.13 -6.35
CA MET A 120 -0.86 -11.06 -5.04
C MET A 120 -1.07 -12.34 -4.24
N ALA A 121 -2.31 -12.80 -4.12
CA ALA A 121 -2.62 -14.03 -3.41
C ALA A 121 -1.85 -15.22 -3.99
N ALA A 122 -1.74 -15.30 -5.33
CA ALA A 122 -0.96 -16.33 -6.01
C ALA A 122 0.55 -16.22 -5.72
N LEU A 123 1.13 -15.02 -5.77
CA LEU A 123 2.56 -14.80 -5.48
C LEU A 123 2.89 -15.09 -4.01
N THR A 124 2.05 -14.64 -3.08
CA THR A 124 2.21 -14.93 -1.66
C THR A 124 2.11 -16.44 -1.41
N ALA A 125 1.13 -17.12 -2.00
CA ALA A 125 1.00 -18.57 -1.89
C ALA A 125 2.20 -19.31 -2.49
N ALA A 126 2.70 -18.87 -3.64
CA ALA A 126 3.90 -19.43 -4.27
C ALA A 126 5.14 -19.23 -3.39
N ALA A 127 5.34 -18.03 -2.83
CA ALA A 127 6.46 -17.74 -1.93
C ALA A 127 6.42 -18.62 -0.68
N VAL A 128 5.25 -18.75 -0.05
CA VAL A 128 5.06 -19.63 1.11
C VAL A 128 5.30 -21.10 0.73
N GLY A 129 4.80 -21.55 -0.42
CA GLY A 129 5.00 -22.91 -0.91
C GLY A 129 6.47 -23.23 -1.17
N VAL A 130 7.20 -22.34 -1.85
CA VAL A 130 8.63 -22.48 -2.11
C VAL A 130 9.41 -22.57 -0.80
N LEU A 131 9.13 -21.69 0.17
CA LEU A 131 9.79 -21.70 1.48
C LEU A 131 9.46 -22.95 2.30
N PHE A 132 8.23 -23.46 2.20
CA PHE A 132 7.85 -24.71 2.83
C PHE A 132 8.65 -25.90 2.26
N PHE A 133 8.74 -26.03 0.93
CA PHE A 133 9.46 -27.13 0.31
C PHE A 133 10.99 -27.01 0.41
N ALA A 134 11.54 -25.80 0.37
CA ALA A 134 12.98 -25.59 0.37
C ALA A 134 13.61 -25.64 1.76
N VAL A 135 12.91 -25.17 2.80
CA VAL A 135 13.48 -24.98 4.16
C VAL A 135 12.51 -25.34 5.30
N ASP A 136 11.43 -26.08 5.04
CA ASP A 136 10.35 -26.43 6.02
C ASP A 136 9.82 -25.22 6.82
N PHE A 137 9.79 -24.05 6.18
CA PHE A 137 9.25 -22.86 6.82
C PHE A 137 7.73 -22.88 6.79
N ARG A 138 7.11 -22.88 7.98
CA ARG A 138 5.66 -22.99 8.14
C ARG A 138 5.06 -21.65 8.54
N VAL A 139 4.13 -21.18 7.73
CA VAL A 139 3.29 -20.03 8.07
C VAL A 139 2.02 -20.51 8.76
N SER A 140 1.69 -19.90 9.89
CA SER A 140 0.46 -20.21 10.62
C SER A 140 -0.77 -19.85 9.79
N PHE A 141 -1.79 -20.72 9.79
CA PHE A 141 -3.07 -20.44 9.15
C PHE A 141 -3.71 -19.14 9.69
N VAL A 142 -3.53 -18.85 10.99
CA VAL A 142 -4.02 -17.62 11.61
C VAL A 142 -3.32 -16.38 11.03
N SER A 143 -2.00 -16.46 10.78
CA SER A 143 -1.23 -15.37 10.15
C SER A 143 -1.72 -15.08 8.74
N VAL A 144 -2.00 -16.11 7.94
CA VAL A 144 -2.57 -15.95 6.60
C VAL A 144 -3.96 -15.32 6.66
N LEU A 145 -4.81 -15.79 7.59
CA LEU A 145 -6.18 -15.28 7.75
C LEU A 145 -6.19 -13.80 8.17
N LEU A 146 -5.29 -13.38 9.06
CA LEU A 146 -5.19 -11.98 9.52
C LEU A 146 -4.49 -11.06 8.51
N PHE A 147 -3.62 -11.61 7.66
CA PHE A 147 -2.92 -10.87 6.62
C PHE A 147 -3.89 -10.22 5.61
N PHE A 148 -4.89 -10.95 5.10
CA PHE A 148 -5.78 -10.42 4.06
C PHE A 148 -6.63 -9.22 4.51
N PRO A 149 -7.30 -9.25 5.68
CA PRO A 149 -7.96 -8.07 6.22
C PRO A 149 -7.00 -6.90 6.45
N ALA A 150 -5.82 -7.16 7.03
CA ALA A 150 -4.80 -6.13 7.25
C ALA A 150 -4.30 -5.52 5.93
N LEU A 151 -4.21 -6.31 4.86
CA LEU A 151 -3.82 -5.86 3.53
C LEU A 151 -4.89 -4.97 2.89
N ILE A 152 -6.17 -5.31 3.02
CA ILE A 152 -7.28 -4.47 2.53
C ILE A 152 -7.29 -3.14 3.28
N LEU A 153 -7.15 -3.17 4.60
CA LEU A 153 -7.05 -1.95 5.41
C LEU A 153 -5.80 -1.13 5.07
N ALA A 154 -4.67 -1.77 4.79
CA ALA A 154 -3.46 -1.11 4.33
C ALA A 154 -3.67 -0.36 3.00
N ALA A 155 -4.40 -0.96 2.05
CA ALA A 155 -4.75 -0.29 0.78
C ALA A 155 -5.67 0.91 0.98
N ILE A 156 -6.68 0.79 1.87
CA ILE A 156 -7.58 1.91 2.23
C ILE A 156 -6.80 3.02 2.96
N LEU A 157 -5.89 2.65 3.87
CA LEU A 157 -5.03 3.58 4.58
C LEU A 157 -4.11 4.33 3.61
N ASN A 158 -3.48 3.60 2.69
CA ASN A 158 -2.60 4.17 1.67
C ASN A 158 -3.39 5.09 0.71
N PHE A 159 -4.62 4.72 0.35
CA PHE A 159 -5.53 5.61 -0.39
C PHE A 159 -5.69 6.95 0.32
N PHE A 160 -6.05 6.96 1.62
CA PHE A 160 -6.28 8.22 2.33
C PHE A 160 -4.98 9.03 2.53
N LEU A 161 -3.83 8.37 2.72
CA LEU A 161 -2.52 9.02 2.73
C LEU A 161 -2.28 9.80 1.43
N PHE A 162 -2.34 9.12 0.28
CA PHE A 162 -2.11 9.74 -1.02
C PHE A 162 -3.22 10.71 -1.42
N PHE A 163 -4.46 10.46 -1.01
CA PHE A 163 -5.55 11.41 -1.22
C PHE A 163 -5.30 12.72 -0.49
N CYS A 164 -4.87 12.69 0.79
CA CYS A 164 -4.49 13.90 1.51
C CYS A 164 -3.33 14.65 0.83
N ILE A 165 -2.31 13.93 0.35
CA ILE A 165 -1.20 14.51 -0.42
C ILE A 165 -1.70 15.16 -1.71
N SER A 166 -2.64 14.51 -2.41
CA SER A 166 -3.21 15.00 -3.66
C SER A 166 -4.01 16.31 -3.50
N MET A 167 -4.51 16.61 -2.30
CA MET A 167 -5.22 17.86 -2.04
C MET A 167 -4.31 19.08 -2.24
N LEU A 168 -2.98 18.93 -2.16
CA LEU A 168 -2.03 20.01 -2.50
C LEU A 168 -2.26 20.58 -3.91
N ALA A 169 -2.88 19.82 -4.82
CA ALA A 169 -3.28 20.27 -6.17
C ALA A 169 -4.19 21.50 -6.16
N PHE A 170 -4.95 21.73 -5.08
CA PHE A 170 -5.79 22.93 -4.98
C PHE A 170 -4.99 24.22 -4.76
N TRP A 171 -3.73 24.12 -4.31
CA TRP A 171 -2.90 25.28 -3.95
C TRP A 171 -1.64 25.41 -4.79
N LEU A 172 -1.20 24.35 -5.44
CA LEU A 172 0.04 24.29 -6.21
C LEU A 172 -0.25 23.87 -7.65
N THR A 173 0.40 24.54 -8.62
CA THR A 173 0.16 24.37 -10.06
C THR A 173 0.90 23.18 -10.67
N GLU A 174 2.05 22.81 -10.11
CA GLU A 174 2.95 21.78 -10.64
C GLU A 174 3.37 20.85 -9.51
N ILE A 175 2.66 19.72 -9.34
CA ILE A 175 2.92 18.77 -8.24
C ILE A 175 3.12 17.31 -8.68
N GLY A 176 3.09 17.03 -9.97
CA GLY A 176 3.28 15.65 -10.48
C GLY A 176 4.58 15.02 -9.97
N ASN A 177 5.69 15.76 -10.09
CA ASN A 177 7.00 15.31 -9.59
C ASN A 177 7.06 15.20 -8.06
N PHE A 178 6.30 16.04 -7.35
CA PHE A 178 6.20 15.99 -5.90
C PHE A 178 5.57 14.68 -5.43
N PHE A 179 4.54 14.18 -6.13
CA PHE A 179 3.95 12.87 -5.82
C PHE A 179 4.94 11.74 -5.99
N HIS A 180 5.75 11.78 -7.04
CA HIS A 180 6.78 10.76 -7.24
C HIS A 180 7.81 10.78 -6.10
N ALA A 181 8.31 11.96 -5.71
CA ALA A 181 9.22 12.11 -4.58
C ALA A 181 8.60 11.59 -3.27
N MET A 182 7.35 11.96 -2.98
CA MET A 182 6.64 11.45 -1.80
C MET A 182 6.43 9.94 -1.85
N SER A 183 6.16 9.36 -3.03
CA SER A 183 6.00 7.92 -3.16
C SER A 183 7.27 7.15 -2.80
N VAL A 184 8.45 7.67 -3.16
CA VAL A 184 9.75 7.07 -2.80
C VAL A 184 9.97 7.15 -1.29
N VAL A 185 9.74 8.32 -0.70
CA VAL A 185 9.89 8.51 0.76
C VAL A 185 8.95 7.56 1.52
N ILE A 186 7.67 7.53 1.14
CA ILE A 186 6.67 6.64 1.74
C ILE A 186 7.05 5.18 1.56
N MET A 187 7.52 4.76 0.37
CA MET A 187 7.94 3.39 0.09
C MET A 187 9.09 2.93 1.01
N VAL A 188 10.07 3.79 1.26
CA VAL A 188 11.18 3.47 2.18
C VAL A 188 10.69 3.46 3.62
N MET A 189 9.98 4.51 4.04
CA MET A 189 9.53 4.68 5.43
C MET A 189 8.50 3.64 5.88
N SER A 190 7.70 3.12 4.95
CA SER A 190 6.69 2.08 5.20
C SER A 190 7.27 0.66 5.27
N GLY A 191 8.55 0.48 4.97
CA GLY A 191 9.22 -0.82 4.91
C GLY A 191 9.08 -1.55 3.57
N GLY A 192 8.71 -0.86 2.50
CA GLY A 192 8.53 -1.49 1.18
C GLY A 192 9.82 -1.98 0.52
N VAL A 193 10.99 -1.49 0.97
CA VAL A 193 12.31 -1.95 0.47
C VAL A 193 12.96 -2.93 1.44
N PHE A 194 12.95 -2.61 2.73
CA PHE A 194 13.50 -3.41 3.81
C PHE A 194 12.59 -3.32 5.04
N PRO A 195 12.62 -4.29 5.96
CA PRO A 195 11.93 -4.15 7.23
C PRO A 195 12.28 -2.87 7.97
N VAL A 196 11.28 -2.28 8.62
CA VAL A 196 11.46 -1.05 9.42
C VAL A 196 12.53 -1.23 10.51
N SER A 197 12.71 -2.45 11.03
CA SER A 197 13.71 -2.77 12.04
C SER A 197 15.16 -2.62 11.56
N VAL A 198 15.40 -2.58 10.24
CA VAL A 198 16.74 -2.34 9.66
C VAL A 198 17.23 -0.92 9.94
N PHE A 199 16.32 0.06 10.10
CA PHE A 199 16.66 1.44 10.43
C PHE A 199 16.97 1.64 11.92
N GLY A 200 16.91 0.58 12.74
CA GLY A 200 17.21 0.60 14.17
C GLY A 200 16.00 0.91 15.06
N SER A 201 16.18 0.68 16.36
CA SER A 201 15.11 0.73 17.37
C SER A 201 14.48 2.12 17.52
N ALA A 202 15.25 3.19 17.32
CA ALA A 202 14.75 4.56 17.39
C ALA A 202 13.69 4.83 16.30
N TYR A 203 13.97 4.43 15.06
CA TYR A 203 13.01 4.58 13.96
C TYR A 203 11.83 3.63 14.13
N GLU A 204 12.06 2.39 14.56
CA GLU A 204 10.97 1.44 14.81
C GLU A 204 9.97 1.96 15.86
N ALA A 205 10.46 2.59 16.92
CA ALA A 205 9.61 3.24 17.92
C ALA A 205 8.77 4.39 17.34
N ILE A 206 9.34 5.21 16.45
CA ILE A 206 8.62 6.30 15.78
C ILE A 206 7.60 5.73 14.78
N ALA A 207 8.01 4.76 13.98
CA ALA A 207 7.21 4.13 12.94
C ALA A 207 5.97 3.43 13.52
N ALA A 208 6.06 2.89 14.74
CA ALA A 208 4.91 2.32 15.46
C ALA A 208 3.77 3.34 15.69
N TYR A 209 4.09 4.64 15.76
CA TYR A 209 3.10 5.71 15.90
C TYR A 209 2.73 6.38 14.56
N LEU A 210 3.41 6.07 13.46
CA LEU A 210 3.13 6.66 12.15
C LEU A 210 2.22 5.74 11.31
N PRO A 211 1.35 6.29 10.44
CA PRO A 211 0.49 5.48 9.58
C PRO A 211 1.28 4.68 8.52
N LEU A 212 2.51 5.10 8.20
CA LEU A 212 3.31 4.56 7.09
C LEU A 212 3.68 3.10 7.31
N ALA A 213 4.08 2.69 8.52
CA ALA A 213 4.44 1.30 8.79
C ALA A 213 3.24 0.34 8.58
N TYR A 214 2.03 0.83 8.82
CA TYR A 214 0.80 0.07 8.70
C TYR A 214 0.31 -0.14 7.27
N THR A 215 0.96 0.49 6.26
CA THR A 215 0.62 0.27 4.85
C THR A 215 1.39 -0.89 4.21
N ILE A 216 2.59 -1.22 4.69
CA ILE A 216 3.42 -2.28 4.09
C ILE A 216 4.04 -3.18 5.16
N ASN A 217 4.87 -2.65 6.06
CA ASN A 217 5.62 -3.44 7.05
C ASN A 217 4.74 -4.31 7.96
N GLU A 218 3.72 -3.74 8.60
CA GLU A 218 2.92 -4.46 9.60
C GLU A 218 2.10 -5.63 9.02
N PRO A 219 1.39 -5.48 7.88
CA PRO A 219 0.76 -6.62 7.22
C PRO A 219 1.73 -7.77 6.95
N ILE A 220 2.95 -7.46 6.48
CA ILE A 220 3.94 -8.48 6.15
C ILE A 220 4.49 -9.15 7.42
N ARG A 221 4.67 -8.39 8.51
CA ARG A 221 5.05 -8.94 9.83
C ARG A 221 4.06 -9.95 10.37
N ILE A 222 2.76 -9.70 10.18
CA ILE A 222 1.69 -10.64 10.54
C ILE A 222 1.87 -11.94 9.74
N LEU A 223 2.04 -11.83 8.43
CA LEU A 223 2.20 -12.98 7.54
C LEU A 223 3.47 -13.79 7.85
N ALA A 224 4.60 -13.12 8.09
CA ALA A 224 5.87 -13.74 8.42
C ALA A 224 5.91 -14.40 9.81
N GLY A 225 4.85 -14.22 10.61
CA GLY A 225 4.82 -14.71 11.99
C GLY A 225 5.87 -14.03 12.88
N ALA A 226 6.35 -12.85 12.48
CA ALA A 226 7.29 -12.05 13.26
C ALA A 226 6.61 -11.37 14.46
N VAL A 227 5.28 -11.30 14.42
CA VAL A 227 4.44 -10.71 15.47
C VAL A 227 3.42 -11.76 15.94
N PRO A 228 3.20 -11.93 17.27
CA PRO A 228 2.17 -12.83 17.78
C PRO A 228 0.78 -12.49 17.25
N ALA A 229 -0.09 -13.49 17.05
CA ALA A 229 -1.45 -13.28 16.55
C ALA A 229 -2.29 -12.32 17.42
N ALA A 230 -2.05 -12.28 18.73
CA ALA A 230 -2.69 -11.33 19.63
C ALA A 230 -2.31 -9.86 19.34
N GLU A 231 -1.09 -9.62 18.89
CA GLU A 231 -0.61 -8.29 18.53
C GLU A 231 -1.05 -7.87 17.12
N ALA A 232 -1.35 -8.82 16.23
CA ALA A 232 -1.95 -8.54 14.92
C ALA A 232 -3.32 -7.81 15.04
N VAL A 233 -4.07 -8.04 16.12
CA VAL A 233 -5.30 -7.29 16.40
C VAL A 233 -5.01 -5.81 16.67
N ARG A 234 -3.88 -5.49 17.33
CA ARG A 234 -3.45 -4.10 17.56
C ARG A 234 -3.09 -3.41 16.25
N VAL A 235 -2.45 -4.13 15.32
CA VAL A 235 -2.15 -3.63 13.98
C VAL A 235 -3.44 -3.25 13.25
N ILE A 236 -4.43 -4.14 13.24
CA ILE A 236 -5.74 -3.88 12.61
C ILE A 236 -6.45 -2.68 13.28
N ALA A 237 -6.43 -2.61 14.61
CA ALA A 237 -7.02 -1.48 15.34
C ALA A 237 -6.33 -0.16 14.99
N ALA A 238 -5.00 -0.14 14.94
CA ALA A 238 -4.22 1.05 14.56
C ALA A 238 -4.51 1.47 13.11
N GLN A 239 -4.62 0.53 12.18
CA GLN A 239 -5.05 0.81 10.80
C GLN A 239 -6.42 1.49 10.76
N LEU A 240 -7.41 0.96 11.49
CA LEU A 240 -8.75 1.55 11.55
C LEU A 240 -8.73 2.97 12.13
N ILE A 241 -7.97 3.20 13.21
CA ILE A 241 -7.81 4.53 13.81
C ILE A 241 -7.21 5.50 12.80
N TRP A 242 -6.13 5.12 12.12
CA TRP A 242 -5.49 5.98 11.12
C TRP A 242 -6.37 6.23 9.90
N ILE A 243 -7.13 5.25 9.44
CA ILE A 243 -8.13 5.43 8.39
C ILE A 243 -9.17 6.46 8.82
N LEU A 244 -9.69 6.38 10.04
CA LEU A 244 -10.64 7.37 10.56
C LEU A 244 -10.03 8.78 10.60
N LEU A 245 -8.83 8.93 11.17
CA LEU A 245 -8.13 10.21 11.27
C LEU A 245 -7.85 10.83 9.89
N LEU A 246 -7.30 10.04 8.96
CA LEU A 246 -6.98 10.52 7.62
C LEU A 246 -8.23 10.74 6.78
N SER A 247 -9.31 9.97 6.98
CA SER A 247 -10.59 10.24 6.32
C SER A 247 -11.19 11.58 6.77
N ALA A 248 -11.11 11.90 8.07
CA ALA A 248 -11.53 13.19 8.60
C ALA A 248 -10.66 14.33 8.04
N LEU A 249 -9.34 14.16 8.04
CA LEU A 249 -8.40 15.12 7.47
C LEU A 249 -8.67 15.35 5.98
N SER A 250 -8.86 14.28 5.20
CA SER A 250 -9.16 14.36 3.76
C SER A 250 -10.42 15.16 3.48
N ARG A 251 -11.45 15.02 4.32
CA ARG A 251 -12.70 15.78 4.21
C ARG A 251 -12.49 17.26 4.53
N ILE A 252 -11.68 17.57 5.55
CA ILE A 252 -11.34 18.95 5.91
C ILE A 252 -10.56 19.62 4.77
N LEU A 253 -9.53 18.94 4.24
CA LEU A 253 -8.72 19.42 3.12
C LEU A 253 -9.57 19.61 1.86
N TRP A 254 -10.46 18.67 1.54
CA TRP A 254 -11.39 18.76 0.43
C TRP A 254 -12.28 20.02 0.52
N ILE A 255 -12.92 20.25 1.67
CA ILE A 255 -13.80 21.42 1.87
C ILE A 255 -13.00 22.72 1.76
N ARG A 256 -11.77 22.77 2.27
CA ARG A 256 -10.90 23.96 2.15
C ARG A 256 -10.39 24.17 0.73
N GLY A 257 -10.01 23.09 0.04
CA GLY A 257 -9.53 23.12 -1.34
C GLY A 257 -10.59 23.63 -2.30
N LEU A 258 -11.84 23.16 -2.17
CA LEU A 258 -12.95 23.62 -2.99
C LEU A 258 -13.24 25.13 -2.90
N LYS A 259 -12.93 25.78 -1.78
CA LYS A 259 -13.08 27.25 -1.65
C LYS A 259 -12.03 28.03 -2.44
N LYS A 260 -10.89 27.40 -2.71
CA LYS A 260 -9.76 27.95 -3.48
C LYS A 260 -9.83 27.57 -4.96
N TYR A 261 -10.64 26.58 -5.29
CA TYR A 261 -10.80 26.07 -6.64
C TYR A 261 -11.38 27.13 -7.56
N VAL A 262 -10.62 27.48 -8.59
CA VAL A 262 -11.06 28.28 -9.72
C VAL A 262 -11.02 27.37 -10.93
N ALA A 263 -12.14 27.19 -11.63
CA ALA A 263 -12.16 26.44 -12.86
C ALA A 263 -11.32 27.20 -13.90
N VAL A 264 -10.15 26.67 -14.24
CA VAL A 264 -9.22 27.31 -15.19
C VAL A 264 -9.48 26.91 -16.65
N GLY A 265 -10.64 26.29 -16.92
CA GLY A 265 -10.99 25.75 -18.23
C GLY A 265 -12.46 25.95 -18.55
N GLY A 266 -12.91 27.21 -18.68
CA GLY A 266 -14.22 27.60 -19.21
C GLY A 266 -15.38 27.52 -18.22
#